data_AF-A0A9N9D0R6-F1
#
_entry.id   AF-A0A9N9D0R6-F1
#
_cell.length_a   1.000
_cell.length_b   1.000
_cell.length_c   1.000
_cell.angle_alpha   90.00
_cell.angle_beta   90.00
_cell.angle_gamma   90.00
#
_symmetry.space_group_name_H-M   'P 1'
#
loop_
_entity.id
_entity.type
_entity.pdbx_description
1 polymer ?
#
loop_
_entity_poly.entity_id
_entity_poly.type
_entity_poly.pdbx_seq_one_letter_code
_entity_poly.pdbx_strand_id
1 'polypeptide(L)'
;FLNPLVKLPNRKTLSDKILHEVVTDLNNTIIEKLKLDRIGITLPFDGWINVREQELMGTIIMSSDGQPYVWKAMDVSGEHYKTDDVIAKTEKMITNIRELNLIILAIVTDSAPA
;
A
#
# COMPACT_ATOMS: atom_id res chain seq x y z
N PHE A 1 25.23 -25.72 9.81
CA PHE A 1 24.15 -26.47 9.13
C PHE A 1 22.88 -26.33 9.96
N LEU A 2 21.73 -26.06 9.32
CA LEU A 2 20.43 -26.06 10.01
C LEU A 2 20.14 -27.46 10.58
N ASN A 3 19.52 -27.51 11.76
CA ASN A 3 19.21 -28.77 12.44
C ASN A 3 18.24 -29.62 11.57
N PRO A 4 18.60 -30.86 11.20
CA PRO A 4 17.75 -31.72 10.36
C PRO A 4 16.40 -32.09 11.00
N LEU A 5 16.23 -31.87 12.31
CA LEU A 5 14.96 -32.07 13.01
C LEU A 5 13.98 -30.88 12.86
N VAL A 6 14.44 -29.73 12.34
CA VAL A 6 13.58 -28.55 12.13
C VAL A 6 12.89 -28.67 10.79
N LYS A 7 11.58 -28.93 10.82
CA LYS A 7 10.74 -28.93 9.63
C LYS A 7 10.41 -27.48 9.24
N LEU A 8 11.00 -27.00 8.15
CA LEU A 8 10.71 -25.67 7.62
C LEU A 8 9.29 -25.61 7.04
N PRO A 9 8.62 -24.44 7.13
CA PRO A 9 7.34 -24.23 6.48
C PRO A 9 7.51 -24.33 4.95
N ASN A 10 6.51 -24.91 4.28
CA ASN A 10 6.51 -24.97 2.83
C ASN A 10 6.10 -23.61 2.22
N ARG A 11 6.31 -23.46 0.90
CA ARG A 11 5.98 -22.24 0.16
C ARG A 11 4.53 -21.77 0.39
N LYS A 12 3.57 -22.70 0.41
CA LYS A 12 2.15 -22.37 0.61
C LYS A 12 1.88 -21.83 2.01
N THR A 13 2.47 -22.46 3.03
CA THR A 13 2.37 -21.98 4.42
C THR A 13 2.99 -20.58 4.57
N LEU A 14 4.10 -20.32 3.87
CA LEU A 14 4.73 -19.00 3.84
C LEU A 14 3.87 -17.95 3.11
N SER A 15 3.39 -18.25 1.89
CA SER A 15 2.64 -17.29 1.06
C SER A 15 1.24 -16.99 1.58
N ASP A 16 0.63 -17.95 2.28
CA ASP A 16 -0.77 -17.82 2.68
C ASP A 16 -0.84 -17.42 4.16
N LYS A 17 -0.60 -18.38 5.07
CA LYS A 17 -0.85 -18.20 6.49
C LYS A 17 0.13 -17.20 7.13
N ILE A 18 1.43 -17.45 6.99
CA ILE A 18 2.46 -16.65 7.67
C ILE A 18 2.45 -15.22 7.12
N LEU A 19 2.43 -15.06 5.80
CA LEU A 19 2.38 -13.73 5.18
C LEU A 19 1.14 -12.96 5.62
N HIS A 20 -0.04 -13.58 5.62
CA HIS A 20 -1.28 -12.92 6.01
C HIS A 20 -1.27 -12.48 7.48
N GLU A 21 -0.84 -13.35 8.40
CA GLU A 21 -0.73 -13.03 9.84
C GLU A 21 0.23 -11.85 10.05
N VAL A 22 1.44 -11.94 9.50
CA VAL A 22 2.47 -10.89 9.65
C VAL A 22 2.02 -9.55 9.07
N VAL A 23 1.40 -9.56 7.88
CA VAL A 23 0.91 -8.33 7.23
C VAL A 23 -0.24 -7.72 8.01
N THR A 24 -1.14 -8.53 8.57
CA THR A 24 -2.26 -8.05 9.39
C THR A 24 -1.76 -7.37 10.65
N ASP A 25 -0.83 -8.00 11.37
CA ASP A 25 -0.26 -7.45 12.61
C ASP A 25 0.53 -6.17 12.35
N LEU A 26 1.32 -6.15 11.27
CA LEU A 26 2.07 -4.97 10.85
C LEU A 26 1.13 -3.82 10.48
N ASN A 27 0.08 -4.09 9.71
CA ASN A 27 -0.91 -3.08 9.32
C ASN A 27 -1.61 -2.48 10.54
N ASN A 28 -2.04 -3.32 11.49
CA ASN A 28 -2.68 -2.84 12.72
C ASN A 28 -1.74 -1.92 13.50
N THR A 29 -0.48 -2.32 13.66
CA THR A 29 0.54 -1.52 14.35
C THR A 29 0.77 -0.18 13.66
N ILE A 30 0.87 -0.18 12.33
CA ILE A 30 1.04 1.05 11.54
C ILE A 30 -0.20 1.95 11.72
N ILE A 31 -1.41 1.40 11.61
CA ILE A 31 -2.65 2.18 11.73
C ILE A 31 -2.78 2.81 13.13
N GLU A 32 -2.47 2.07 14.19
CA GLU A 32 -2.49 2.62 15.55
C GLU A 32 -1.52 3.79 15.70
N LYS A 33 -0.30 3.65 15.15
CA LYS A 33 0.68 4.74 15.15
C LYS A 33 0.18 5.95 14.35
N LEU A 34 -0.38 5.73 13.16
CA LEU A 34 -0.89 6.80 12.31
C LEU A 34 -2.13 7.50 12.90
N LYS A 35 -2.95 6.80 13.70
CA LYS A 35 -4.07 7.42 14.42
C LYS A 35 -3.63 8.41 15.51
N LEU A 36 -2.39 8.26 16.02
CA LEU A 36 -1.81 9.20 16.98
C LEU A 36 -1.29 10.47 16.28
N ASP A 37 -1.14 10.45 14.96
CA ASP A 37 -0.75 11.61 14.16
C ASP A 37 -1.92 12.61 14.05
N ARG A 38 -1.85 13.68 14.84
CA ARG A 38 -2.89 14.72 14.90
C ARG A 38 -2.83 15.71 13.74
N ILE A 39 -1.68 15.80 13.05
CA ILE A 39 -1.50 16.72 11.91
C ILE A 39 -2.14 16.08 10.67
N GLY A 40 -1.96 14.78 10.53
CA GLY A 40 -2.49 13.99 9.42
C GLY A 40 -1.38 13.51 8.48
N ILE A 41 -1.78 12.61 7.60
CA ILE A 41 -0.89 11.88 6.71
C ILE A 41 -0.87 12.48 5.30
N THR A 42 0.24 12.30 4.60
CA THR A 42 0.37 12.61 3.18
C THR A 42 0.35 11.32 2.36
N LEU A 43 -0.41 11.31 1.26
CA LEU A 43 -0.55 10.19 0.35
C LEU A 43 0.07 10.51 -1.01
N PRO A 44 1.35 10.21 -1.24
CA PRO A 44 1.91 10.18 -2.56
C PRO A 44 1.41 8.97 -3.36
N PHE A 45 1.09 9.20 -4.62
CA PHE A 45 0.77 8.19 -5.62
C PHE A 45 1.84 8.20 -6.70
N ASP A 46 2.18 7.00 -7.17
CA ASP A 46 3.15 6.82 -8.25
C ASP A 46 2.71 5.67 -9.16
N GLY A 47 3.00 5.80 -10.45
CA GLY A 47 2.68 4.83 -11.49
C GLY A 47 3.97 4.28 -12.11
N TRP A 48 4.08 2.97 -12.27
CA TRP A 48 5.23 2.37 -12.95
C TRP A 48 4.85 1.11 -13.73
N ILE A 49 5.65 0.81 -14.75
CA ILE A 49 5.54 -0.44 -15.51
C ILE A 49 6.54 -1.44 -14.96
N ASN A 50 6.09 -2.62 -14.57
CA ASN A 50 6.96 -3.67 -14.05
C ASN A 50 7.64 -4.47 -15.17
N VAL A 51 8.54 -5.38 -14.80
CA VAL A 51 9.29 -6.24 -15.75
C VAL A 51 8.42 -7.22 -16.56
N ARG A 52 7.13 -7.33 -16.22
CA ARG A 52 6.13 -8.14 -16.94
C ARG A 52 5.21 -7.29 -17.81
N GLU A 53 5.57 -6.03 -18.03
CA GLU A 53 4.77 -5.06 -18.80
C GLU A 53 3.39 -4.82 -18.17
N GLN A 54 3.28 -5.04 -16.85
CA GLN A 54 2.09 -4.65 -16.11
C GLN A 54 2.25 -3.22 -15.61
N GLU A 55 1.20 -2.44 -15.81
CA GLU A 55 1.06 -1.09 -15.28
C GLU A 55 0.54 -1.19 -13.85
N LEU A 56 1.31 -0.63 -12.92
CA LEU A 56 0.99 -0.65 -11.50
C LEU A 56 0.87 0.78 -10.99
N MET A 57 -0.10 0.99 -10.11
CA MET A 57 -0.27 2.24 -9.36
C MET A 57 -0.12 1.94 -7.87
N GLY A 58 0.81 2.64 -7.22
CA GLY A 58 1.11 2.46 -5.81
C GLY A 58 0.92 3.73 -4.99
N THR A 59 0.77 3.54 -3.68
CA THR A 59 0.78 4.62 -2.70
C THR A 59 1.52 4.18 -1.44
N ILE A 60 2.23 5.15 -0.85
CA ILE A 60 2.76 5.05 0.50
C ILE A 60 1.98 6.01 1.40
N ILE A 61 1.98 5.74 2.69
CA ILE A 61 1.49 6.67 3.70
C ILE A 61 2.71 7.34 4.33
N MET A 62 2.76 8.65 4.33
CA MET A 62 3.79 9.42 5.02
C MET A 62 3.15 10.12 6.23
N SER A 63 3.62 9.81 7.44
CA SER A 63 3.20 10.56 8.63
C SER A 63 3.80 11.96 8.63
N SER A 64 3.26 12.84 9.48
CA SER A 64 3.69 14.22 9.61
C SER A 64 5.13 14.38 10.12
N ASP A 65 5.67 13.37 10.78
CA ASP A 65 7.10 13.28 11.16
C ASP A 65 8.01 12.83 10.00
N GLY A 66 7.44 12.58 8.82
CA GLY A 66 8.16 12.16 7.62
C GLY A 66 8.44 10.66 7.52
N GLN A 67 7.92 9.83 8.43
CA GLN A 67 8.12 8.38 8.35
C GLN A 67 7.23 7.76 7.24
N PRO A 68 7.81 7.04 6.27
CA PRO A 68 7.05 6.37 5.22
C PRO A 68 6.60 4.96 5.62
N TYR A 69 5.42 4.57 5.15
CA TYR A 69 4.84 3.23 5.26
C TYR A 69 4.29 2.77 3.91
N VAL A 70 4.71 1.60 3.42
CA VAL A 70 4.14 1.03 2.19
C VAL A 70 2.70 0.63 2.46
N TRP A 71 1.77 1.10 1.63
CA TRP A 71 0.35 0.84 1.83
C TRP A 71 -0.21 -0.15 0.83
N LYS A 72 -0.39 0.27 -0.43
CA LYS A 72 -0.99 -0.57 -1.47
C LYS A 72 -0.37 -0.29 -2.83
N ALA A 73 -0.30 -1.33 -3.63
CA ALA A 73 -0.11 -1.26 -5.07
C ALA A 73 -1.27 -2.01 -5.74
N MET A 74 -1.75 -1.49 -6.86
CA MET A 74 -2.82 -2.07 -7.66
C MET A 74 -2.35 -2.25 -9.09
N ASP A 75 -2.74 -3.38 -9.68
CA ASP A 75 -2.60 -3.62 -11.11
C ASP A 75 -3.67 -2.83 -11.85
N VAL A 76 -3.21 -2.00 -12.80
CA VAL A 76 -4.03 -1.15 -13.67
C VAL A 76 -3.79 -1.45 -15.16
N SER A 77 -3.11 -2.56 -15.49
CA SER A 77 -2.71 -2.94 -16.87
C SER A 77 -3.85 -3.17 -17.88
N GLY A 78 -5.11 -3.15 -17.42
CA GLY A 78 -6.30 -3.25 -18.27
C GLY A 78 -7.13 -1.97 -18.31
N GLU A 79 -6.67 -0.94 -17.61
CA GLU A 79 -7.30 0.38 -17.52
C GLU A 79 -6.52 1.28 -18.47
N HIS A 80 -7.17 1.88 -19.46
CA HIS A 80 -6.49 2.55 -20.58
C HIS A 80 -5.87 3.91 -20.19
N TYR A 81 -5.36 4.06 -18.96
CA TYR A 81 -5.05 5.35 -18.32
C TYR A 81 -6.11 6.40 -18.59
N LYS A 82 -7.38 5.99 -18.76
CA LYS A 82 -8.45 6.98 -18.79
C LYS A 82 -8.42 7.61 -17.42
N THR A 83 -8.36 8.93 -17.41
CA THR A 83 -8.34 9.72 -16.17
C THR A 83 -9.43 9.23 -15.21
N ASP A 84 -10.58 8.82 -15.72
CA ASP A 84 -11.69 8.23 -14.96
C ASP A 84 -11.33 6.94 -14.20
N ASP A 85 -10.60 6.02 -14.81
CA ASP A 85 -10.21 4.75 -14.18
C ASP A 85 -9.21 4.99 -13.03
N VAL A 86 -8.22 5.85 -13.28
CA VAL A 86 -7.20 6.25 -12.28
C VAL A 86 -7.85 7.02 -11.12
N ILE A 87 -8.79 7.93 -11.42
CA ILE A 87 -9.58 8.63 -10.40
C ILE A 87 -10.35 7.62 -9.54
N ALA A 88 -11.07 6.67 -10.16
CA ALA A 88 -11.86 5.69 -9.42
C ALA A 88 -11.00 4.84 -8.46
N LYS A 89 -9.78 4.45 -8.86
CA LYS A 89 -8.84 3.74 -7.98
C LYS A 89 -8.34 4.63 -6.85
N THR A 90 -7.98 5.86 -7.16
CA THR A 90 -7.51 6.84 -6.18
C THR A 90 -8.59 7.11 -5.13
N GLU A 91 -9.83 7.34 -5.55
CA GLU A 91 -10.99 7.51 -4.67
C GLU A 91 -11.25 6.29 -3.80
N LYS A 92 -11.12 5.08 -4.36
CA LYS A 92 -11.22 3.83 -3.59
C LYS A 92 -10.13 3.72 -2.53
N MET A 93 -8.89 4.08 -2.86
CA MET A 93 -7.79 4.09 -1.90
C MET A 93 -8.01 5.13 -0.78
N ILE A 94 -8.45 6.34 -1.14
CA ILE A 94 -8.79 7.40 -0.17
C ILE A 94 -9.92 6.96 0.75
N THR A 95 -10.96 6.32 0.21
CA THR A 95 -12.10 5.83 0.99
C THR A 95 -11.66 4.78 2.00
N ASN A 96 -10.85 3.80 1.58
CA ASN A 96 -10.29 2.80 2.50
C ASN A 96 -9.50 3.46 3.65
N ILE A 97 -8.77 4.55 3.39
CA ILE A 97 -7.97 5.25 4.41
C ILE A 97 -8.88 6.04 5.36
N ARG A 98 -9.94 6.65 4.84
CA ARG A 98 -10.96 7.34 5.66
C ARG A 98 -11.70 6.38 6.57
N GLU A 99 -12.02 5.18 6.10
CA GLU A 99 -12.63 4.12 6.92
C GLU A 99 -11.72 3.67 8.08
N LEU A 100 -10.41 3.85 7.96
CA LEU A 100 -9.45 3.63 9.05
C LEU A 100 -9.39 4.79 10.05
N ASN A 101 -10.19 5.84 9.85
CA ASN A 101 -10.27 7.02 10.69
C ASN A 101 -8.93 7.79 10.78
N LEU A 102 -8.20 7.82 9.65
CA LEU A 102 -6.97 8.60 9.47
C LEU A 102 -7.27 9.95 8.81
N ILE A 103 -6.59 11.01 9.26
CA ILE A 103 -6.72 12.36 8.70
C ILE A 103 -5.79 12.48 7.49
N ILE A 104 -6.33 12.68 6.30
CA ILE A 104 -5.54 12.94 5.10
C ILE A 104 -5.28 14.45 4.99
N LEU A 105 -4.02 14.85 5.09
CA LEU A 105 -3.58 16.24 4.95
C LEU A 105 -3.37 16.64 3.49
N ALA A 106 -2.70 15.76 2.74
CA ALA A 106 -2.31 16.05 1.37
C ALA A 106 -2.27 14.78 0.52
N ILE A 107 -2.49 14.97 -0.77
CA ILE A 107 -2.30 13.97 -1.81
C ILE A 107 -1.25 14.53 -2.77
N VAL A 108 -0.26 13.70 -3.12
CA VAL A 108 0.82 14.09 -4.02
C VAL A 108 0.82 13.13 -5.20
N THR A 109 0.94 13.67 -6.40
CA THR A 109 1.11 12.90 -7.64
C THR A 109 2.20 13.56 -8.45
N ASP A 110 2.87 12.80 -9.29
CA ASP A 110 3.76 13.37 -10.29
C ASP A 110 2.97 14.21 -11.31
N SER A 111 3.67 15.05 -12.05
CA SER A 111 3.07 15.85 -13.13
C SER A 111 3.06 15.06 -14.44
N ALA A 112 2.56 13.83 -14.39
CA ALA A 112 2.40 13.01 -15.59
C ALA A 112 1.52 13.76 -16.61
N PRO A 113 1.90 13.79 -17.90
CA PRO A 113 1.11 14.45 -18.94
C PRO A 113 -0.25 13.78 -19.10
N ALA A 114 -1.28 14.60 -19.33
CA ALA A 114 -2.66 14.18 -19.61
C ALA A 114 -2.83 13.59 -21.01
#